data_AF-A0A815B4M6-F1
#
_entry.id   AF-A0A815B4M6-F1
#
_cell.length_a   1.000
_cell.length_b   1.000
_cell.length_c   1.000
_cell.angle_alpha   90.00
_cell.angle_beta   90.00
_cell.angle_gamma   90.00
#
_symmetry.space_group_name_H-M   'P 1'
#
loop_
_entity.id
_entity.type
_entity.pdbx_description
1 polymer ?
#
loop_
_entity_poly.entity_id
_entity_poly.type
_entity_poly.pdbx_seq_one_letter_code
_entity_poly.pdbx_strand_id
1 'polypeptide(L)'
;MNRLIERELSKKFDHELYSLKPNHRPLQQHPFINDDLPNRILSGLVIIKPNVKEFTSDGHGVIFEDGTQIDHIDCILMATGFNISFPYLNETILSVKDNK
;
A
#
# COMPACT_ATOMS: atom_id res chain seq x y z
N MET A 1 9.42 13.13 -19.52
CA MET A 1 7.99 12.91 -19.24
C MET A 1 7.75 12.55 -17.76
N ASN A 2 8.35 11.47 -17.22
CA ASN A 2 8.13 11.05 -15.82
C ASN A 2 8.34 12.16 -14.78
N ARG A 3 9.45 12.91 -14.83
CA ARG A 3 9.71 14.03 -13.90
C ARG A 3 8.63 15.12 -13.93
N LEU A 4 7.99 15.35 -15.09
CA LEU A 4 6.89 16.31 -15.18
C LEU A 4 5.67 15.76 -14.45
N ILE A 5 5.32 14.50 -14.68
CA ILE A 5 4.18 13.84 -14.00
C ILE A 5 4.41 13.77 -12.49
N GLU A 6 5.60 13.35 -12.05
CA GLU A 6 6.00 13.34 -10.63
C GLU A 6 5.82 14.74 -10.03
N ARG A 7 6.30 15.78 -10.72
CA ARG A 7 6.13 17.17 -10.28
C ARG A 7 4.67 17.58 -10.20
N GLU A 8 3.84 17.22 -11.18
CA GLU A 8 2.41 17.54 -11.17
C GLU A 8 1.68 16.82 -10.02
N LEU A 9 1.99 15.56 -9.75
CA LEU A 9 1.43 14.82 -8.61
C LEU A 9 1.83 15.46 -7.28
N SER A 10 3.09 15.86 -7.14
CA SER A 10 3.59 16.53 -5.94
C SER A 10 3.00 17.94 -5.70
N LYS A 11 2.35 18.56 -6.71
CA LYS A 11 1.67 19.85 -6.49
C LYS A 11 0.46 19.75 -5.56
N LYS A 12 -0.23 18.61 -5.52
CA LYS A 12 -1.37 18.41 -4.61
C LYS A 12 -0.89 18.22 -3.17
N PHE A 13 0.13 17.40 -3.00
CA PHE A 13 0.86 17.21 -1.75
C PHE A 13 2.21 16.53 -2.04
N ASP A 14 3.23 16.85 -1.24
CA ASP A 14 4.56 16.24 -1.40
C ASP A 14 4.54 14.79 -0.90
N HIS A 15 4.71 13.83 -1.81
CA HIS A 15 4.63 12.42 -1.47
C HIS A 15 5.79 11.95 -0.58
N GLU A 16 6.94 12.63 -0.60
CA GLU A 16 8.08 12.31 0.27
C GLU A 16 7.79 12.73 1.71
N LEU A 17 7.29 13.96 1.89
CA LEU A 17 6.91 14.49 3.19
C LEU A 17 5.80 13.66 3.87
N TYR A 18 4.93 13.04 3.06
CA TYR A 18 3.82 12.21 3.54
C TYR A 18 4.18 10.72 3.64
N SER A 19 5.45 10.36 3.39
CA SER A 19 5.92 8.96 3.39
C SER A 19 5.20 8.05 2.38
N LEU A 20 4.70 8.63 1.28
CA LEU A 20 3.99 7.95 0.18
C LEU A 20 4.78 7.91 -1.13
N LYS A 21 6.03 8.36 -1.15
CA LYS A 21 6.88 8.34 -2.35
C LYS A 21 7.26 6.89 -2.69
N PRO A 22 6.83 6.35 -3.84
CA PRO A 22 7.13 4.97 -4.18
C PRO A 22 8.56 4.81 -4.73
N ASN A 23 9.06 3.57 -4.71
CA ASN A 23 10.34 3.17 -5.32
C ASN A 23 10.24 2.89 -6.83
N HIS A 24 9.13 3.24 -7.47
CA HIS A 24 8.88 3.08 -8.90
C HIS A 24 8.42 4.41 -9.53
N ARG A 25 8.44 4.48 -10.86
CA ARG A 25 8.00 5.65 -11.63
C ARG A 25 6.47 5.68 -11.77
N PRO A 26 5.87 6.85 -12.10
CA PRO A 26 4.45 6.94 -12.40
C PRO A 26 4.02 5.95 -13.48
N LEU A 27 2.81 5.42 -13.36
CA LEU A 27 2.18 4.47 -14.29
C LEU A 27 2.88 3.10 -14.42
N GLN A 28 3.92 2.82 -13.63
CA GLN A 28 4.49 1.46 -13.52
C GLN A 28 3.65 0.54 -12.62
N GLN A 29 2.70 1.11 -11.87
CA GLN A 29 1.70 0.42 -11.07
C GLN A 29 0.34 1.10 -11.26
N HIS A 30 -0.75 0.36 -11.02
CA HIS A 30 -2.10 0.91 -11.01
C HIS A 30 -2.16 2.16 -10.09
N PRO A 31 -2.69 3.29 -10.56
CA PRO A 31 -2.76 4.50 -9.74
C PRO A 31 -3.68 4.29 -8.54
N PHE A 32 -3.25 4.80 -7.39
CA PHE A 32 -4.08 4.92 -6.20
C PHE A 32 -4.75 6.29 -6.18
N ILE A 33 -6.07 6.33 -6.01
CA ILE A 33 -6.87 7.56 -6.08
C ILE A 33 -7.62 7.72 -4.75
N ASN A 34 -7.33 8.80 -4.03
CA ASN A 34 -8.03 9.16 -2.80
C ASN A 34 -7.90 10.67 -2.55
N ASP A 35 -9.02 11.37 -2.39
CA ASP A 35 -9.04 12.81 -2.14
C ASP A 35 -8.86 13.18 -0.67
N ASP A 36 -9.25 12.30 0.25
CA ASP A 36 -9.24 12.55 1.70
C ASP A 36 -7.94 12.16 2.39
N LEU A 37 -7.24 11.16 1.86
CA LEU A 37 -6.08 10.54 2.51
C LEU A 37 -5.01 11.57 2.94
N PRO A 38 -4.60 12.55 2.10
CA PRO A 38 -3.59 13.53 2.52
C PRO A 38 -4.02 14.31 3.76
N ASN A 39 -5.28 14.76 3.82
CA ASN A 39 -5.80 15.50 4.96
C ASN A 39 -5.86 14.63 6.22
N ARG A 40 -6.21 13.34 6.07
CA ARG A 40 -6.23 12.39 7.20
C ARG A 40 -4.83 12.16 7.76
N ILE A 41 -3.81 12.07 6.89
CA ILE A 41 -2.41 11.97 7.31
C ILE A 41 -1.98 13.23 8.07
N LEU A 42 -2.22 14.42 7.51
CA LEU A 42 -1.87 15.69 8.16
C LEU A 42 -2.53 15.86 9.55
N SER A 43 -3.79 15.43 9.68
CA SER A 43 -4.52 15.50 10.94
C SER A 43 -4.09 14.46 12.00
N GLY A 44 -3.23 13.51 11.64
CA GLY A 44 -2.83 12.40 12.51
C GLY A 44 -3.86 11.28 12.65
N LEU A 45 -4.98 11.35 11.92
CA LEU A 45 -6.00 10.29 11.90
C LEU A 45 -5.53 9.04 11.15
N VAL A 46 -4.58 9.19 10.22
CA VAL A 46 -3.91 8.10 9.53
C VAL A 46 -2.41 8.27 9.71
N ILE A 47 -1.73 7.26 10.23
CA ILE A 47 -0.28 7.26 10.39
C ILE A 47 0.29 6.25 9.41
N ILE A 48 1.14 6.71 8.49
CA ILE A 48 1.82 5.85 7.54
C ILE A 48 2.96 5.12 8.26
N LYS A 49 3.03 3.81 8.08
CA LYS A 49 4.07 2.94 8.63
C LYS A 49 4.72 2.12 7.50
N PRO A 50 5.99 1.71 7.67
CA PRO A 50 6.59 0.74 6.76
C PRO A 50 5.88 -0.62 6.89
N ASN A 51 6.34 -1.60 6.13
CA ASN A 51 5.69 -2.90 6.11
C ASN A 51 5.79 -3.61 7.48
N VAL A 52 4.82 -4.49 7.73
CA VAL A 52 4.76 -5.30 8.96
C VAL A 52 5.86 -6.36 8.91
N LYS A 53 6.69 -6.40 9.96
CA LYS A 53 7.71 -7.44 10.13
C LYS A 53 7.13 -8.66 10.80
N GLU A 54 6.47 -8.47 11.95
CA GLU A 54 5.84 -9.55 12.71
C GLU A 54 4.73 -9.02 13.63
N PHE A 55 3.79 -9.88 13.98
CA PHE A 55 2.81 -9.64 15.04
C PHE A 55 3.43 -10.06 16.38
N THR A 56 3.13 -9.34 17.45
CA THR A 56 3.59 -9.69 18.79
C THR A 56 3.01 -11.03 19.25
N SER A 57 3.70 -11.71 20.16
CA SER A 57 3.31 -13.04 20.66
C SER A 57 1.99 -13.06 21.43
N ASP A 58 1.59 -11.93 22.02
CA ASP A 58 0.30 -11.75 22.67
C ASP A 58 -0.85 -11.45 21.68
N GLY A 59 -0.55 -11.25 20.40
CA GLY A 59 -1.52 -11.01 19.34
C GLY A 59 -2.13 -9.60 19.33
N HIS A 60 -1.66 -8.68 20.17
CA HIS A 60 -2.23 -7.34 20.33
C HIS A 60 -1.33 -6.22 19.83
N GLY A 61 -0.24 -6.54 19.16
CA GLY A 61 0.72 -5.57 18.65
C GLY A 61 1.36 -5.97 17.33
N VAL A 62 2.02 -4.99 16.73
CA VAL A 62 2.70 -5.10 15.43
C VAL A 62 4.07 -4.47 15.54
N ILE A 63 5.08 -5.22 15.08
CA ILE A 63 6.45 -4.73 14.90
C ILE A 63 6.64 -4.47 13.40
N PHE A 64 7.12 -3.28 13.06
CA PHE A 64 7.36 -2.84 11.69
C PHE A 64 8.83 -3.05 11.28
N GLU A 65 9.10 -2.99 9.97
CA GLU A 65 10.46 -3.16 9.43
C GLU A 65 11.47 -2.12 9.91
N ASP A 66 11.02 -0.92 10.32
CA ASP A 66 11.87 0.12 10.91
C ASP A 66 12.18 -0.13 12.40
N GLY A 67 11.69 -1.24 12.97
CA GLY A 67 11.84 -1.59 14.38
C GLY A 67 10.87 -0.86 15.32
N THR A 68 9.98 -0.02 14.80
CA THR A 68 8.92 0.57 15.63
C THR A 68 7.85 -0.47 15.96
N GLN A 69 7.19 -0.28 17.10
CA GLN A 69 6.13 -1.17 17.58
C GLN A 69 4.88 -0.35 17.93
N ILE A 70 3.70 -0.92 17.65
CA ILE A 70 2.41 -0.41 18.11
C ILE A 70 1.71 -1.54 18.86
N ASP A 71 1.24 -1.25 20.06
CA ASP A 71 0.48 -2.15 20.92
C ASP A 71 -1.01 -1.77 20.94
N HIS A 72 -1.83 -2.63 21.56
CA HIS A 72 -3.28 -2.43 21.73
C HIS A 72 -4.04 -2.28 20.40
N ILE A 73 -3.71 -3.11 19.42
CA ILE A 73 -4.43 -3.16 18.14
C ILE A 73 -5.69 -4.02 18.30
N ASP A 74 -6.85 -3.41 18.06
CA ASP A 74 -8.14 -4.09 18.14
C ASP A 74 -8.48 -4.90 16.87
N CYS A 75 -7.99 -4.45 15.70
CA CYS A 75 -8.38 -5.01 14.41
C CYS A 75 -7.26 -4.86 13.37
N ILE A 76 -7.12 -5.89 12.52
CA ILE A 76 -6.23 -5.88 11.35
C ILE A 76 -7.09 -6.12 10.11
N LEU A 77 -7.06 -5.17 9.18
CA LEU A 77 -7.74 -5.28 7.89
C LEU A 77 -6.72 -5.55 6.78
N MET A 78 -6.77 -6.73 6.17
CA MET A 78 -5.87 -7.13 5.09
C MET A 78 -6.39 -6.68 3.73
N ALA A 79 -6.02 -5.47 3.30
CA ALA A 79 -6.32 -4.94 1.97
C ALA A 79 -5.30 -5.42 0.90
N THR A 80 -4.92 -6.70 0.92
CA THR A 80 -3.85 -7.28 0.08
C THR A 80 -4.30 -7.69 -1.33
N GLY A 81 -5.50 -7.32 -1.73
CA GLY A 81 -6.07 -7.63 -3.05
C GLY A 81 -6.73 -9.00 -3.14
N PHE A 82 -6.84 -9.52 -4.36
CA PHE A 82 -7.57 -10.74 -4.70
C PHE A 82 -6.74 -11.64 -5.63
N ASN A 83 -7.04 -12.93 -5.62
CA ASN A 83 -6.51 -13.89 -6.59
C ASN A 83 -7.51 -14.13 -7.71
N ILE A 84 -7.05 -14.07 -8.96
CA ILE A 84 -7.84 -14.33 -10.16
C ILE A 84 -7.69 -15.82 -10.50
N SER A 85 -8.81 -16.49 -10.78
CA SER A 85 -8.81 -17.88 -11.23
C SER A 85 -9.96 -18.16 -12.20
N PHE A 86 -9.76 -19.10 -13.12
CA PHE A 86 -10.77 -19.54 -14.09
C PHE A 86 -10.98 -21.06 -13.97
N PRO A 87 -11.78 -21.54 -13.00
CA PRO A 87 -11.85 -22.96 -12.66
C PRO A 87 -12.44 -23.86 -13.77
N TYR A 88 -13.07 -23.27 -14.78
CA TYR A 88 -13.71 -23.99 -15.89
C TYR A 88 -12.92 -23.89 -17.21
N LEU A 89 -11.82 -23.13 -17.25
CA LEU A 89 -10.95 -23.01 -18.41
C LEU A 89 -9.68 -23.85 -18.17
N ASN A 90 -9.29 -24.60 -19.19
CA ASN A 90 -8.05 -25.35 -19.14
C ASN A 90 -6.85 -24.38 -19.16
N GLU A 91 -5.81 -24.63 -18.37
CA GLU A 91 -4.60 -23.80 -18.32
C GLU A 91 -3.88 -23.69 -19.67
N THR A 92 -4.07 -24.66 -20.57
CA THR A 92 -3.57 -24.59 -21.95
C THR A 92 -4.26 -23.51 -22.79
N ILE A 93 -5.50 -23.13 -22.43
CA ILE A 93 -6.26 -22.04 -23.06
C ILE A 93 -5.89 -20.72 -22.40
N LEU A 94 -5.88 -20.69 -21.07
CA LEU A 94 -5.54 -19.51 -20.29
C LEU A 94 -4.85 -19.92 -18.98
N SER A 95 -3.53 -19.77 -18.96
CA SER A 95 -2.72 -19.94 -17.75
C SER A 95 -2.72 -18.63 -16.97
N VAL A 96 -3.22 -18.64 -15.74
CA VAL A 96 -3.11 -17.50 -14.82
C VAL A 96 -1.89 -17.69 -13.93
N LYS A 97 -0.93 -16.76 -13.99
CA LYS A 97 0.24 -16.72 -13.09
C LYS A 97 0.39 -15.32 -12.53
N ASP A 98 0.52 -15.20 -11.22
CA ASP A 98 0.65 -13.91 -10.53
C ASP A 98 -0.49 -12.92 -10.88
N ASN A 99 -1.72 -13.44 -10.98
CA ASN A 99 -2.92 -12.71 -11.39
C ASN A 99 -2.81 -12.04 -12.77
N LYS A 100 -2.06 -12.66 -13.69
CA LYS A 100 -1.86 -12.23 -15.08
C LYS A 100 -2.01 -13.41 -16.03
#